data_AF-A0A1Q3C0X5-F1
#
_entry.id   AF-A0A1Q3C0X5-F1
#
_cell.length_a   1.000
_cell.length_b   1.000
_cell.length_c   1.000
_cell.angle_alpha   90.00
_cell.angle_beta   90.00
_cell.angle_gamma   90.00
#
_symmetry.space_group_name_H-M   'P 1'
#
loop_
_entity.id
_entity.type
_entity.pdbx_description
1 polymer ?
#
loop_
_entity_poly.entity_id
_entity_poly.type
_entity_poly.pdbx_seq_one_letter_code
_entity_poly.pdbx_strand_id
1 'polypeptide(L)'
;MIPVDIGVHSPRVVHFNEANNKEWLRNLLDLVEEFKDKAIIRIAATQQRVSRYYNKRVNPRPLREGDLVLLNAVIVDPTLIRGKLAPNWEGPYKVKRVL
;
A
#
# COMPACT_ATOMS: atom_id res chain seq x y z
N MET A 1 13.00 51.89 22.43
CA MET A 1 14.13 51.53 21.55
C MET A 1 13.69 50.32 20.74
N ILE A 2 13.64 50.43 19.40
CA ILE A 2 13.15 49.38 18.51
C ILE A 2 14.37 48.75 17.81
N PRO A 3 14.50 47.41 17.71
CA PRO A 3 15.61 46.79 17.01
C PRO A 3 15.51 47.07 15.50
N VAL A 4 16.63 47.40 14.87
CA VAL A 4 16.76 47.44 13.42
C VAL A 4 17.06 46.03 12.91
N ASP A 5 16.24 45.52 12.00
CA ASP A 5 16.53 44.27 11.29
C ASP A 5 17.72 44.49 10.35
N ILE A 6 18.86 43.90 10.69
CA ILE A 6 20.01 43.84 9.80
C ILE A 6 19.72 42.76 8.75
N GLY A 7 19.57 43.17 7.49
CA GLY A 7 19.28 42.30 6.35
C GLY A 7 20.44 41.41 5.93
N VAL A 8 21.00 40.61 6.84
CA VAL A 8 22.05 39.64 6.49
C VAL A 8 21.41 38.49 5.73
N HIS A 9 21.74 38.36 4.46
CA HIS A 9 21.31 37.21 3.67
C HIS A 9 21.85 35.93 4.29
N SER A 10 20.97 34.92 4.42
CA SER A 10 21.39 33.63 4.94
C SER A 10 22.46 33.01 4.02
N PRO A 11 23.38 32.18 4.55
CA PRO A 11 24.38 31.49 3.74
C PRO A 11 23.78 30.70 2.57
N ARG A 12 22.53 30.22 2.70
CA ARG A 12 21.80 29.53 1.62
C ARG A 12 21.52 30.44 0.43
N VAL A 13 21.22 31.72 0.68
CA VAL A 13 20.98 32.72 -0.35
C VAL A 13 22.30 33.16 -0.98
N VAL A 14 23.33 33.39 -0.16
CA VAL A 14 24.64 33.85 -0.62
C VAL A 14 25.34 32.82 -1.52
N HIS A 15 25.20 31.53 -1.20
CA HIS A 15 25.86 30.44 -1.94
C HIS A 15 24.90 29.69 -2.88
N PHE A 16 23.74 30.27 -3.20
CA PHE A 16 22.78 29.62 -4.08
C PHE A 16 23.36 29.47 -5.49
N ASN A 17 23.44 28.23 -5.96
CA ASN A 17 23.78 27.92 -7.35
C ASN A 17 22.62 27.12 -7.96
N GLU A 18 21.94 27.72 -8.93
CA GLU A 18 20.75 27.14 -9.54
C GLU A 18 21.04 25.83 -10.27
N ALA A 19 22.16 25.73 -10.99
CA ALA A 19 22.52 24.53 -11.75
C ALA A 19 22.80 23.35 -10.80
N ASN A 20 23.60 23.59 -9.76
CA ASN A 20 23.89 22.59 -8.73
C ASN A 20 22.60 22.17 -8.01
N ASN A 21 21.73 23.11 -7.63
CA ASN A 21 20.47 22.79 -6.97
C ASN A 21 19.54 21.94 -7.84
N LYS A 22 19.47 22.20 -9.15
CA LYS A 22 18.70 21.39 -10.10
C LYS A 22 19.25 19.97 -10.23
N GLU A 23 20.57 19.83 -10.26
CA GLU A 23 21.24 18.52 -10.30
C GLU A 23 20.99 17.72 -9.02
N TRP A 24 21.15 18.35 -7.85
CA TRP A 24 20.83 17.74 -6.55
C TRP A 24 19.38 17.28 -6.47
N LEU A 25 18.44 18.11 -6.95
CA LEU A 25 17.03 17.75 -6.96
C LEU A 25 16.77 16.53 -7.85
N ARG A 26 17.38 16.48 -9.04
CA ARG A 26 17.24 15.34 -9.95
C ARG A 26 17.78 14.05 -9.33
N ASN A 27 19.00 14.08 -8.80
CA ASN A 27 19.62 12.93 -8.14
C ASN A 27 18.80 12.44 -6.94
N LEU A 28 18.20 13.36 -6.18
CA LEU A 28 17.33 13.02 -5.06
C LEU A 28 16.05 12.31 -5.53
N LEU A 29 15.44 12.77 -6.63
CA LEU A 29 14.26 12.13 -7.19
C LEU A 29 14.57 10.73 -7.71
N ASP A 30 15.66 10.57 -8.44
CA ASP A 30 16.13 9.27 -8.96
C ASP A 30 16.34 8.28 -7.80
N LEU A 31 16.98 8.74 -6.70
CA LEU A 31 17.18 7.91 -5.51
C LEU A 31 15.86 7.49 -4.85
N VAL A 32 14.88 8.40 -4.76
CA VAL A 32 13.55 8.09 -4.21
C VAL A 32 12.82 7.06 -5.06
N GLU A 33 12.91 7.18 -6.39
CA GLU A 33 12.33 6.20 -7.32
C GLU A 33 12.98 4.82 -7.13
N GLU A 34 14.30 4.75 -7.08
CA GLU A 34 14.99 3.48 -6.83
C GLU A 34 14.55 2.81 -5.52
N PHE A 35 14.36 3.58 -4.45
CA PHE A 35 13.89 3.05 -3.18
C PHE A 35 12.45 2.54 -3.26
N LYS A 36 11.58 3.25 -3.99
CA LYS A 36 10.20 2.80 -4.24
C LYS A 36 10.20 1.49 -5.03
N ASP A 37 11.01 1.37 -6.08
CA ASP A 37 11.10 0.15 -6.88
C ASP A 37 11.59 -1.03 -6.05
N LYS A 38 12.65 -0.84 -5.26
CA LYS A 38 13.16 -1.85 -4.32
C LYS A 38 12.08 -2.25 -3.30
N ALA A 39 11.28 -1.29 -2.81
CA ALA A 39 10.18 -1.57 -1.89
C ALA A 39 9.05 -2.37 -2.55
N ILE A 40 8.64 -2.02 -3.77
CA ILE A 40 7.62 -2.73 -4.54
C ILE A 40 8.04 -4.19 -4.77
N ILE A 41 9.28 -4.43 -5.17
CA ILE A 41 9.83 -5.78 -5.36
C ILE A 41 9.73 -6.59 -4.05
N ARG A 42 10.10 -6.00 -2.91
CA ARG A 42 10.01 -6.66 -1.60
C ARG A 42 8.57 -6.99 -1.20
N ILE A 43 7.64 -6.08 -1.47
CA ILE A 43 6.20 -6.30 -1.20
C ILE A 43 5.71 -7.45 -2.06
N ALA A 44 5.98 -7.43 -3.37
CA ALA A 44 5.57 -8.49 -4.29
C ALA A 44 6.14 -9.86 -3.90
N ALA A 45 7.44 -9.92 -3.57
CA ALA A 45 8.08 -11.15 -3.11
C ALA A 45 7.47 -11.68 -1.80
N THR A 46 7.14 -10.78 -0.87
CA THR A 46 6.49 -11.14 0.40
C THR A 46 5.08 -11.68 0.16
N GLN A 47 4.29 -11.01 -0.66
CA GLN A 47 2.95 -11.45 -1.06
C GLN A 47 2.98 -12.82 -1.73
N GLN A 48 3.93 -13.04 -2.65
CA GLN A 48 4.09 -14.32 -3.33
C GLN A 48 4.46 -15.44 -2.35
N ARG A 49 5.36 -15.19 -1.40
CA ARG A 49 5.75 -16.17 -0.38
C ARG A 49 4.56 -16.57 0.51
N VAL A 50 3.78 -15.59 0.95
CA VAL A 50 2.57 -15.80 1.75
C VAL A 50 1.54 -16.61 0.97
N SER A 51 1.27 -16.23 -0.28
CA SER A 51 0.37 -16.93 -1.18
C SER A 51 0.77 -18.40 -1.38
N ARG A 52 2.05 -18.67 -1.68
CA ARG A 52 2.57 -20.05 -1.82
C ARG A 52 2.38 -20.89 -0.55
N TYR A 53 2.64 -20.31 0.62
CA TYR A 53 2.47 -21.01 1.89
C TYR A 53 1.01 -21.41 2.13
N TYR A 54 0.07 -20.48 1.94
CA TYR A 54 -1.35 -20.76 2.09
C TYR A 54 -1.86 -21.75 1.05
N ASN A 55 -1.56 -21.52 -0.24
CA ASN A 55 -2.04 -22.36 -1.34
C ASN A 55 -1.54 -23.81 -1.24
N LYS A 56 -0.36 -24.06 -0.64
CA LYS A 56 0.13 -25.42 -0.38
C LYS A 56 -0.79 -26.22 0.56
N ARG A 57 -1.53 -25.53 1.45
CA ARG A 57 -2.39 -26.14 2.47
C ARG A 57 -3.87 -26.13 2.12
N VAL A 58 -4.27 -25.35 1.12
CA VAL A 58 -5.65 -25.28 0.66
C VAL A 58 -5.95 -26.54 -0.14
N ASN A 59 -7.03 -27.24 0.24
CA ASN A 59 -7.59 -28.29 -0.60
C ASN A 59 -8.58 -27.64 -1.58
N PRO A 60 -8.35 -27.71 -2.91
CA PRO A 60 -9.27 -27.15 -3.88
C PRO A 60 -10.67 -27.78 -3.74
N ARG A 61 -11.67 -26.94 -3.52
CA ARG A 61 -13.08 -27.37 -3.49
C ARG A 61 -13.82 -26.63 -4.61
N PRO A 62 -14.02 -27.27 -5.78
CA PRO A 62 -14.84 -26.67 -6.83
C PRO A 62 -16.27 -26.49 -6.32
N LEU A 63 -16.83 -25.31 -6.56
CA LEU A 63 -18.20 -24.98 -6.17
C LEU A 63 -19.19 -25.56 -7.19
N ARG A 64 -20.37 -25.93 -6.70
CA ARG A 64 -21.51 -26.37 -7.51
C ARG A 64 -22.71 -25.49 -7.24
N GLU A 65 -23.61 -25.42 -8.22
CA GLU A 65 -24.92 -24.81 -7.99
C GLU A 65 -25.61 -25.50 -6.81
N GLY A 66 -26.15 -24.68 -5.91
CA GLY A 66 -26.78 -25.13 -4.70
C GLY A 66 -25.87 -25.30 -3.48
N ASP A 67 -24.54 -25.24 -3.64
CA ASP A 67 -23.62 -25.26 -2.50
C ASP A 67 -23.85 -24.07 -1.57
N LEU A 68 -23.74 -24.33 -0.26
CA LEU A 68 -23.71 -23.28 0.75
C LEU A 68 -22.27 -22.82 1.00
N VAL A 69 -22.05 -21.52 0.91
CA VAL A 69 -20.73 -20.88 1.09
C VAL A 69 -20.81 -19.73 2.08
N LEU A 70 -19.73 -19.52 2.80
CA LEU A 70 -19.51 -18.31 3.58
C LEU A 70 -18.68 -17.34 2.74
N LEU A 71 -19.07 -16.07 2.73
CA LEU A 71 -18.32 -15.02 2.04
C LEU A 71 -17.47 -14.26 3.04
N ASN A 72 -16.29 -13.82 2.60
CA ASN A 72 -15.49 -12.92 3.42
C ASN A 72 -16.26 -11.61 3.59
N ALA A 73 -16.52 -11.25 4.82
CA ALA A 73 -17.44 -10.18 5.15
C ALA A 73 -16.91 -8.79 4.74
N VAL A 74 -15.59 -8.65 4.53
CA VAL A 74 -14.96 -7.46 3.94
C VAL A 74 -15.28 -7.33 2.45
N ILE A 75 -15.49 -8.45 1.75
CA ILE A 75 -15.87 -8.43 0.32
C ILE A 75 -17.35 -8.05 0.17
N VAL A 76 -18.20 -8.53 1.10
CA VAL A 76 -19.65 -8.27 1.07
C VAL A 76 -19.96 -6.80 1.37
N ASP A 77 -19.31 -6.23 2.39
CA ASP A 77 -19.46 -4.81 2.73
C ASP A 77 -18.08 -4.17 3.02
N PRO A 78 -17.38 -3.71 1.97
CA PRO A 78 -16.07 -3.08 2.11
C PRO A 78 -16.09 -1.73 2.83
N THR A 79 -17.26 -1.08 2.90
CA THR A 79 -17.43 0.27 3.44
C THR A 79 -17.75 0.28 4.93
N LEU A 80 -18.15 -0.86 5.49
CA LEU A 80 -18.49 -0.97 6.90
C LEU A 80 -17.24 -0.94 7.79
N ILE A 81 -17.21 0.01 8.72
CA ILE A 81 -16.21 0.04 9.79
C ILE A 81 -16.50 -1.12 10.74
N ARG A 82 -15.84 -2.25 10.53
CA ARG A 82 -15.96 -3.43 11.40
C ARG A 82 -15.05 -3.29 12.62
N GLY A 83 -15.62 -3.53 13.81
CA GLY A 83 -14.85 -3.66 15.03
C GLY A 83 -13.97 -4.91 15.03
N LYS A 84 -12.92 -4.93 15.86
CA LYS A 84 -11.95 -6.04 15.98
C LYS A 84 -12.59 -7.40 16.30
N LEU A 85 -13.80 -7.40 16.86
CA LEU A 85 -14.55 -8.60 17.25
C LEU A 85 -15.72 -8.92 16.30
N ALA A 86 -15.86 -8.19 15.20
CA ALA A 86 -16.85 -8.52 14.18
C ALA A 86 -16.51 -9.86 13.51
N PRO A 87 -17.51 -10.67 13.11
CA PRO A 87 -17.26 -11.87 12.33
C PRO A 87 -16.48 -11.58 11.04
N ASN A 88 -15.52 -12.43 10.70
CA ASN A 88 -14.78 -12.33 9.43
C ASN A 88 -15.56 -12.89 8.23
N TRP A 89 -16.60 -13.66 8.51
CA TRP A 89 -17.41 -14.37 7.52
C TRP A 89 -18.87 -13.98 7.64
N GLU A 90 -19.57 -13.94 6.50
CA GLU A 90 -20.99 -13.66 6.40
C GLU A 90 -21.71 -14.78 5.65
N GLY A 91 -22.99 -14.96 5.94
CA GLY A 91 -23.83 -15.99 5.33
C GLY A 91 -23.99 -17.25 6.19
N PRO A 92 -24.81 -18.19 5.73
CA PRO A 92 -24.56 -18.94 4.49
C PRO A 92 -25.30 -18.40 3.25
N TYR A 93 -24.59 -18.34 2.12
CA TYR A 93 -25.14 -18.03 0.79
C TYR A 93 -25.23 -19.28 -0.06
N LYS A 94 -26.23 -19.35 -0.94
CA LYS A 94 -26.39 -20.44 -1.90
C LYS A 94 -25.83 -20.04 -3.27
N VAL A 95 -24.95 -20.86 -3.83
CA VAL A 95 -24.41 -20.66 -5.18
C VAL A 95 -25.56 -20.81 -6.18
N LYS A 96 -25.95 -19.72 -6.86
CA LYS A 96 -27.02 -19.74 -7.86
C LYS A 96 -26.56 -20.29 -9.21
N ARG A 97 -25.33 -19.98 -9.61
CA ARG A 97 -24.72 -20.37 -10.88
C ARG A 97 -23.21 -20.44 -10.74
N VAL A 98 -22.58 -21.39 -11.42
CA VAL A 98 -21.12 -21.47 -11.61
C VAL A 98 -20.80 -21.03 -13.04
N LEU A 99 -19.81 -20.15 -13.23
CA LEU A 99 -19.37 -19.64 -14.54
C LEU A 99 -18.24 -20.50 -15.12
#